data_AF-A0A7G5Z014-F1
#
_entry.id   AF-A0A7G5Z014-F1
#
_cell.length_a   1.000
_cell.length_b   1.000
_cell.length_c   1.000
_cell.angle_alpha   90.00
_cell.angle_beta   90.00
_cell.angle_gamma   90.00
#
_symmetry.space_group_name_H-M   'P 1'
#
loop_
_entity.id
_entity.type
_entity.pdbx_description
1 polymer ?
#
loop_
_entity_poly.entity_id
_entity_poly.type
_entity_poly.pdbx_seq_one_letter_code
_entity_poly.pdbx_strand_id
1 'polypeptide(L)'
;MEFLVGIIAIVSIFIGLPWLIFHYVTKWKTAPRITQEDEKLLDEMHILARRLEDRLNTVERIVAADNPDWKPGLPSASSSDYEITRRN
;
A
#
# COMPACT_ATOMS: atom_id res chain seq x y z
N MET A 1 36.34 -30.12 28.33
CA MET A 1 35.82 -29.26 27.24
C MET A 1 34.30 -29.29 27.17
N GLU A 2 33.66 -30.46 27.24
CA GLU A 2 32.20 -30.64 27.25
C GLU A 2 31.42 -29.69 28.18
N PHE A 3 31.89 -29.50 29.42
CA PHE A 3 31.21 -28.63 30.39
C PHE A 3 31.24 -27.14 30.01
N LEU A 4 32.34 -26.68 29.41
CA LEU A 4 32.47 -25.31 28.93
C LEU A 4 31.52 -25.06 27.74
N VAL A 5 31.41 -26.04 26.83
CA VAL A 5 30.49 -25.99 25.70
C VAL A 5 29.03 -25.91 26.17
N GLY A 6 28.66 -26.70 27.18
CA GLY A 6 27.31 -26.68 27.76
C GLY A 6 26.94 -25.32 28.38
N ILE A 7 27.85 -24.72 29.15
CA ILE A 7 27.61 -23.39 29.75
C ILE A 7 27.45 -22.32 28.67
N ILE A 8 28.31 -22.32 27.66
CA ILE A 8 28.25 -21.35 26.56
C ILE A 8 26.94 -21.52 25.78
N ALA A 9 26.48 -22.75 25.54
CA ALA A 9 25.22 -23.04 24.85
C ALA A 9 23.99 -22.53 25.62
N ILE A 10 23.99 -22.67 26.95
CA ILE A 10 22.90 -22.17 27.79
C ILE A 10 22.88 -20.63 27.75
N VAL A 11 24.03 -19.99 27.97
CA VAL A 11 24.14 -18.52 27.97
C VAL A 11 23.76 -17.94 26.59
N SER A 12 24.20 -18.56 25.49
CA SER A 12 23.89 -18.08 24.14
C SER A 12 22.40 -18.16 23.79
N ILE A 13 21.67 -19.15 24.31
CA ILE A 13 20.21 -19.25 24.16
C ILE A 13 19.50 -18.19 25.00
N PHE A 14 19.93 -17.97 26.24
CA PHE A 14 19.33 -16.98 27.12
C PHE A 14 19.62 -15.53 26.71
N ILE A 15 20.72 -15.28 26.00
CA ILE A 15 21.00 -13.95 25.41
C ILE A 15 20.41 -13.86 24.00
N GLY A 16 20.53 -14.92 23.19
CA GLY A 16 20.12 -14.94 21.79
C GLY A 16 18.61 -14.83 21.61
N LEU A 17 17.81 -15.50 22.44
CA LEU A 17 16.34 -15.41 22.36
C LEU A 17 15.82 -14.01 22.71
N PRO A 18 16.19 -13.39 23.85
CA PRO A 18 15.83 -12.00 24.14
C PRO A 18 16.41 -11.02 23.13
N TRP A 19 17.61 -11.24 22.59
CA TRP A 19 18.20 -10.39 21.56
C TRP A 19 17.41 -10.45 20.26
N LEU A 20 16.95 -11.63 19.84
CA LEU A 20 16.11 -11.81 18.67
C LEU A 20 14.79 -11.06 18.85
N ILE A 21 14.13 -11.25 20.01
CA ILE A 21 12.90 -10.53 20.36
C ILE A 21 13.15 -9.02 20.35
N PHE A 22 14.22 -8.55 20.98
CA PHE A 22 14.58 -7.14 21.01
C PHE A 22 14.84 -6.59 19.61
N HIS A 23 15.58 -7.31 18.76
CA HIS A 23 15.84 -6.93 17.38
C HIS A 23 14.55 -6.71 16.59
N TYR A 24 13.62 -7.66 16.66
CA TYR A 24 12.35 -7.55 15.97
C TYR A 24 11.44 -6.49 16.59
N VAL A 25 11.38 -6.35 17.91
CA VAL A 25 10.60 -5.28 18.58
C VAL A 25 11.15 -3.90 18.23
N THR A 26 12.48 -3.73 18.16
CA THR A 26 13.10 -2.46 17.76
C THR A 26 12.76 -2.14 16.30
N LYS A 27 12.87 -3.13 15.40
CA LYS A 27 12.42 -3.01 14.01
C LYS A 27 10.92 -2.78 13.87
N TRP A 28 10.08 -3.35 14.73
CA TRP A 28 8.63 -3.16 14.72
C TRP A 28 8.20 -1.80 15.27
N LYS A 29 9.00 -1.20 16.17
CA LYS A 29 8.83 0.23 16.53
C LYS A 29 9.30 1.16 15.40
N THR A 30 10.24 0.74 14.58
CA THR A 30 10.68 1.47 13.38
C THR A 30 9.84 1.18 12.14
N ALA A 31 8.98 0.15 12.16
CA ALA A 31 7.95 -0.03 11.14
C ALA A 31 6.94 1.11 11.33
N PRO A 32 6.89 2.09 10.40
CA PRO A 32 6.03 3.23 10.58
C PRO A 32 4.59 2.73 10.56
N ARG A 33 3.93 2.85 11.71
CA ARG A 33 2.46 2.96 11.75
C ARG A 33 2.15 4.13 10.82
N ILE A 34 1.24 3.95 9.86
CA ILE A 34 0.88 4.94 8.81
C ILE A 34 1.22 6.36 9.27
N THR A 35 2.37 6.85 8.80
CA THR A 35 2.98 8.03 9.43
C THR A 35 2.22 9.25 8.90
N GLN A 36 2.13 10.36 9.63
CA GLN A 36 1.42 11.56 9.14
C GLN A 36 1.90 12.02 7.74
N GLU A 37 3.15 11.70 7.39
CA GLU A 37 3.71 11.92 6.06
C GLU A 37 3.00 11.10 4.97
N ASP A 38 2.62 9.85 5.26
CA ASP A 38 1.87 8.99 4.34
C ASP A 38 0.46 9.53 4.12
N GLU A 39 -0.21 10.00 5.19
CA GLU A 39 -1.52 10.65 5.09
C GLU A 39 -1.45 11.92 4.24
N LYS A 40 -0.40 12.73 4.43
CA LYS A 40 -0.15 13.93 3.63
C LYS A 40 0.14 13.60 2.16
N LEU A 41 0.93 12.55 1.90
CA LEU A 41 1.22 12.09 0.55
C LEU A 41 -0.06 11.62 -0.15
N LEU A 42 -0.91 10.88 0.55
CA LEU A 42 -2.22 10.44 0.03
C LEU A 42 -3.13 11.62 -0.29
N ASP A 43 -3.18 12.64 0.56
CA ASP A 43 -3.96 13.86 0.29
C ASP A 43 -3.43 14.62 -0.93
N GLU A 44 -2.10 14.74 -1.06
CA GLU A 44 -1.47 15.35 -2.23
C GLU A 44 -1.78 14.59 -3.51
N MET A 45 -1.67 13.25 -3.51
CA MET A 45 -2.05 12.41 -4.63
C MET A 45 -3.53 12.57 -4.99
N HIS A 46 -4.40 12.70 -3.99
CA HIS A 46 -5.83 12.88 -4.19
C HIS A 46 -6.16 14.26 -4.80
N ILE A 47 -5.46 15.32 -4.38
CA ILE A 47 -5.58 16.66 -4.98
C ILE A 47 -5.09 16.66 -6.43
N LEU A 48 -3.96 15.98 -6.71
CA LEU A 48 -3.44 15.85 -8.07
C LEU A 48 -4.41 15.08 -8.97
N ALA A 49 -4.96 13.96 -8.51
CA ALA A 49 -5.95 13.18 -9.26
C ALA A 49 -7.17 14.03 -9.66
N ARG A 50 -7.76 14.78 -8.72
CA ARG A 50 -8.88 15.69 -9.01
C ARG A 50 -8.54 16.74 -10.06
N ARG A 51 -7.35 17.33 -9.98
CA ARG A 51 -6.90 18.32 -10.97
C ARG A 51 -6.68 17.72 -12.36
N LEU A 52 -6.19 16.47 -12.44
CA LEU A 52 -6.06 15.77 -13.71
C LEU A 52 -7.44 15.50 -14.32
N GLU A 53 -8.42 15.11 -13.50
CA GLU A 53 -9.79 14.89 -13.93
C GLU A 53 -10.45 16.17 -14.47
N ASP A 54 -10.29 17.31 -13.79
CA ASP A 54 -10.78 18.62 -14.26
C ASP A 54 -10.22 19.00 -15.64
N ARG A 55 -8.95 18.66 -15.89
CA ARG A 55 -8.31 18.89 -17.18
C ARG A 55 -8.76 17.90 -18.24
N LEU A 56 -8.97 16.63 -17.87
CA LEU A 56 -9.52 15.63 -18.77
C LEU A 56 -10.90 16.04 -19.28
N ASN A 57 -11.77 16.59 -18.45
CA ASN A 57 -13.07 17.12 -18.88
C ASN A 57 -12.92 18.19 -19.98
N THR A 58 -11.90 19.05 -19.89
CA THR A 58 -11.62 20.05 -20.91
C THR A 58 -11.06 19.42 -22.19
N VAL A 59 -10.17 18.44 -22.06
CA VAL A 59 -9.63 17.68 -23.19
C VAL A 59 -10.76 16.91 -23.90
N GLU A 60 -11.65 16.26 -23.17
CA GLU A 60 -12.82 15.55 -23.70
C GLU A 60 -13.71 16.48 -24.52
N ARG A 61 -13.99 17.69 -24.01
CA ARG A 61 -14.75 18.71 -24.74
C ARG A 61 -14.07 19.14 -26.04
N ILE A 62 -12.74 19.31 -26.03
CA ILE A 62 -11.98 19.69 -27.23
C ILE A 62 -11.98 18.54 -28.23
N VAL A 63 -11.73 17.31 -27.77
CA VAL A 63 -11.70 16.10 -28.62
C VAL A 63 -13.07 15.84 -29.25
N ALA A 64 -14.16 16.04 -28.51
CA ALA A 64 -15.52 15.92 -29.04
C ALA A 64 -15.86 17.02 -30.06
N ALA A 65 -15.27 18.22 -29.92
CA ALA A 65 -15.42 19.29 -30.91
C ALA A 65 -14.61 19.03 -32.19
N ASP A 66 -13.41 18.44 -32.06
CA ASP A 66 -12.54 18.12 -33.20
C ASP A 66 -12.94 16.82 -33.93
N ASN A 67 -13.61 15.88 -33.24
CA ASN A 67 -14.04 14.60 -33.81
C ASN A 67 -15.49 14.29 -33.37
N PRO A 68 -16.51 14.60 -34.18
CA PRO A 68 -17.92 14.38 -33.82
C PRO A 68 -18.33 12.90 -33.68
N ASP A 69 -17.50 11.97 -34.15
CA ASP A 69 -17.68 10.52 -33.97
C ASP A 69 -16.98 9.96 -32.71
N TRP A 70 -16.32 10.82 -31.92
CA TRP A 70 -15.64 10.41 -30.69
C TRP A 70 -16.67 10.03 -29.62
N LYS A 71 -16.81 8.73 -29.34
CA LYS A 71 -17.52 8.24 -28.17
C LYS A 71 -16.63 8.44 -26.94
N PRO A 72 -16.96 9.35 -26.01
CA PRO A 72 -16.24 9.41 -24.75
C PRO A 72 -16.39 8.03 -24.10
N GLY A 73 -15.24 7.43 -23.79
CA GLY A 73 -15.18 6.09 -23.24
C GLY A 73 -16.15 6.02 -22.07
N LEU A 74 -17.15 5.14 -22.19
CA LEU A 74 -17.95 4.72 -21.06
C LEU A 74 -16.99 4.59 -19.85
N PRO A 75 -17.24 5.23 -18.71
CA PRO A 75 -16.71 4.66 -17.50
C PRO A 75 -17.29 3.24 -17.49
N SER A 76 -16.44 2.24 -17.60
CA SER A 76 -16.79 0.84 -17.40
C SER A 76 -17.15 0.58 -15.93
N ALA A 77 -17.92 1.48 -15.33
CA ALA A 77 -18.94 1.20 -14.34
C ALA A 77 -20.18 0.58 -15.03
N SER A 78 -19.99 -0.30 -16.02
CA SER A 78 -20.95 -1.40 -16.18
C SER A 78 -20.68 -2.30 -14.98
N SER A 79 -21.51 -2.18 -13.95
CA SER A 79 -22.19 -3.31 -13.33
C SER A 79 -21.57 -4.71 -13.59
N SER A 80 -20.30 -4.91 -13.24
CA SER A 80 -19.90 -6.12 -12.51
C SER A 80 -20.29 -5.79 -11.08
N ASP A 81 -21.58 -5.73 -10.78
CA ASP A 81 -22.26 -6.93 -10.34
C ASP A 81 -21.25 -7.87 -9.68
N TYR A 82 -21.12 -7.57 -8.41
CA TYR A 82 -20.56 -8.27 -7.27
C TYR A 82 -21.11 -9.70 -7.19
N GLU A 83 -21.06 -10.45 -8.29
CA GLU A 83 -21.28 -11.88 -8.37
C GLU A 83 -20.02 -12.61 -7.84
N ILE A 84 -19.48 -12.12 -6.73
CA ILE A 84 -18.56 -12.88 -5.89
C ILE A 84 -19.43 -13.94 -5.19
N THR A 85 -19.51 -15.10 -5.83
CA THR A 85 -19.42 -16.37 -5.09
C THR A 85 -20.59 -16.68 -4.14
N ARG A 86 -21.84 -16.50 -4.58
CA ARG A 86 -23.00 -17.21 -3.98
C ARG A 86 -23.37 -18.50 -4.76
N ARG A 87 -22.38 -19.12 -5.40
CA ARG A 87 -22.52 -20.39 -6.12
C ARG A 87 -21.22 -21.19 -6.04
N ASN A 88 -20.95 -21.75 -4.86
CA ASN A 88 -20.41 -23.10 -4.65
C ASN A 88 -20.31 -23.33 -3.13
#